data_AF-A0A1M5TGC3-F1
#
_entry.id   AF-A0A1M5TGC3-F1
#
_cell.length_a   1.000
_cell.length_b   1.000
_cell.length_c   1.000
_cell.angle_alpha   90.00
_cell.angle_beta   90.00
_cell.angle_gamma   90.00
#
_symmetry.space_group_name_H-M   'P 1'
#
loop_
_entity.id
_entity.type
_entity.pdbx_description
1 polymer ?
#
loop_
_entity_poly.entity_id
_entity_poly.type
_entity_poly.pdbx_seq_one_letter_code
_entity_poly.pdbx_strand_id
1 'polypeptide(L)'
;MKYFFAAVVVASTFASFGAANAAGGCGLGFHRGPYGGCRPNGGAVVVAPGAVVVERPVVVVPRGRICPVGFSWRYGRCRPL
;
A
#
# COMPACT_ATOMS: atom_id res chain seq x y z
N MET A 1 -23.39 57.96 -11.30
CA MET A 1 -22.43 57.28 -12.22
C MET A 1 -21.36 56.45 -11.51
N LYS A 2 -20.67 56.94 -10.46
CA LYS A 2 -19.57 56.18 -9.83
C LYS A 2 -19.95 54.78 -9.33
N TYR A 3 -21.15 54.63 -8.77
CA TYR A 3 -21.65 53.35 -8.26
C TYR A 3 -22.00 52.37 -9.37
N PHE A 4 -22.34 52.88 -10.56
CA PHE A 4 -22.61 52.05 -11.73
C PHE A 4 -21.31 51.42 -12.23
N PHE A 5 -20.24 52.21 -12.34
CA PHE A 5 -18.90 51.70 -12.63
C PHE A 5 -18.40 50.73 -11.57
N ALA A 6 -18.59 51.05 -10.29
CA ALA A 6 -18.23 50.14 -9.20
C ALA A 6 -18.99 48.81 -9.29
N ALA A 7 -20.30 48.83 -9.57
CA ALA A 7 -21.11 47.63 -9.71
C ALA A 7 -20.66 46.75 -10.89
N VAL A 8 -20.33 47.36 -12.03
CA VAL A 8 -19.82 46.62 -13.21
C VAL A 8 -18.47 45.97 -12.90
N VAL A 9 -17.54 46.69 -12.27
CA VAL A 9 -16.21 46.15 -11.91
C VAL A 9 -16.31 45.00 -10.91
N VAL A 10 -17.20 45.12 -9.91
CA VAL A 10 -17.41 44.05 -8.93
C VAL A 10 -18.04 42.84 -9.62
N ALA A 11 -19.07 43.03 -10.43
CA ALA A 11 -19.73 41.93 -11.15
C ALA A 11 -18.79 41.19 -12.11
N SER A 12 -17.93 41.91 -12.84
CA SER A 12 -16.97 41.30 -13.77
C SER A 12 -15.89 40.50 -13.03
N THR A 13 -15.47 40.95 -11.85
CA THR A 13 -14.51 40.22 -11.01
C THR A 13 -15.08 38.86 -10.59
N PHE A 14 -16.35 38.81 -10.17
CA PHE A 14 -16.99 37.53 -9.80
C PHE A 14 -17.27 36.63 -11.01
N ALA A 15 -17.61 37.21 -12.16
CA ALA A 15 -17.84 36.46 -13.39
C ALA A 15 -16.55 35.80 -13.95
N SER A 16 -15.37 36.26 -13.51
CA SER A 16 -14.09 35.71 -13.95
C SER A 16 -13.71 34.37 -13.30
N PHE A 17 -14.39 33.96 -12.22
CA PHE A 17 -14.17 32.66 -11.58
C PHE A 17 -14.87 31.56 -12.38
N GLY A 18 -14.09 30.72 -13.07
CA GLY A 18 -14.58 29.49 -13.69
C GLY A 18 -14.77 28.36 -12.67
N ALA A 19 -15.57 27.35 -13.02
CA ALA A 19 -15.70 26.14 -12.21
C ALA A 19 -14.33 25.45 -12.03
N ALA A 20 -13.89 25.31 -10.79
CA ALA A 20 -12.68 24.57 -10.47
C ALA A 20 -12.95 23.06 -10.59
N ASN A 21 -12.61 22.48 -11.74
CA ASN A 21 -12.75 21.05 -11.99
C ASN A 21 -11.72 20.26 -11.16
N ALA A 22 -12.13 19.77 -9.99
CA ALA A 22 -11.32 19.05 -9.00
C ALA A 22 -10.53 17.82 -9.52
N ALA A 23 -10.81 17.35 -10.74
CA ALA A 23 -10.10 16.24 -11.37
C ALA A 23 -10.14 16.34 -12.91
N GLY A 24 -10.01 17.54 -13.50
CA GLY A 24 -10.13 17.67 -14.96
C GLY A 24 -11.43 17.07 -15.54
N GLY A 25 -12.51 17.04 -14.75
CA GLY A 25 -13.81 16.46 -15.11
C GLY A 25 -14.02 14.98 -14.76
N CYS A 26 -13.06 14.29 -14.13
CA CYS A 26 -13.15 12.84 -13.90
C CYS A 26 -14.05 12.39 -12.73
N GLY A 27 -14.52 13.31 -11.88
CA GLY A 27 -15.35 12.99 -10.71
C GLY A 27 -14.54 12.52 -9.48
N LEU A 28 -15.23 12.33 -8.36
CA LEU A 28 -14.63 11.87 -7.10
C LEU A 28 -14.06 10.45 -7.23
N GLY A 29 -12.83 10.24 -6.77
CA GLY A 29 -12.16 8.95 -6.84
C GLY A 29 -11.41 8.69 -8.15
N PHE A 30 -11.34 9.67 -9.06
CA PHE A 30 -10.61 9.58 -10.32
C PHE A 30 -9.70 10.81 -10.52
N HIS A 31 -8.61 10.65 -11.27
CA HIS A 31 -7.70 11.71 -11.71
C HIS A 31 -7.48 11.65 -13.22
N ARG A 32 -7.12 12.78 -13.83
CA ARG A 32 -6.76 12.83 -15.25
C ARG A 32 -5.34 12.28 -15.44
N GLY A 33 -5.21 11.22 -16.24
CA GLY A 33 -3.92 10.59 -16.54
C GLY A 33 -3.12 11.38 -17.60
N PRO A 34 -1.86 10.98 -17.84
CA PRO A 34 -0.96 11.66 -18.79
C PRO A 34 -1.50 11.70 -20.23
N TYR A 35 -2.33 10.72 -20.59
CA TYR A 35 -2.96 10.60 -21.92
C TYR A 35 -4.35 11.26 -21.98
N GLY A 36 -4.70 12.12 -21.02
CA GLY A 36 -5.96 12.89 -21.02
C GLY A 36 -7.21 12.13 -20.56
N GLY A 37 -7.16 10.80 -20.44
CA GLY A 37 -8.27 9.99 -19.90
C GLY A 37 -8.37 10.01 -18.38
N CYS A 38 -9.54 9.64 -17.86
CA CYS A 38 -9.78 9.49 -16.43
C CYS A 38 -9.29 8.14 -15.91
N ARG A 39 -8.53 8.14 -14.82
CA ARG A 39 -8.01 6.95 -14.14
C ARG A 39 -8.48 6.94 -12.69
N PRO A 40 -8.85 5.78 -12.13
CA PRO A 40 -9.19 5.69 -10.72
C PRO A 40 -7.96 6.10 -9.88
N ASN A 41 -8.20 6.93 -8.87
CA ASN A 41 -7.26 7.10 -7.77
C ASN A 41 -7.10 5.71 -7.14
N GLY A 42 -5.85 5.26 -6.97
CA GLY A 42 -5.52 3.86 -6.62
C GLY A 42 -6.53 3.21 -5.68
N GLY A 43 -6.88 1.95 -5.98
CA GLY A 43 -7.96 1.23 -5.32
C GLY A 43 -7.91 1.36 -3.80
N ALA A 44 -9.10 1.42 -3.19
CA ALA A 44 -9.26 1.45 -1.74
C ALA A 44 -8.20 0.55 -1.10
N VAL A 45 -7.36 1.13 -0.23
CA VAL A 45 -6.51 0.33 0.64
C VAL A 45 -7.48 -0.40 1.56
N VAL A 46 -7.95 -1.55 1.11
CA VAL A 46 -8.65 -2.50 1.95
C VAL A 46 -7.57 -2.99 2.89
N VAL A 47 -7.55 -2.43 4.11
CA VAL A 47 -6.88 -3.06 5.23
C VAL A 47 -7.67 -4.34 5.48
N ALA A 48 -7.34 -5.38 4.73
CA ALA A 48 -7.75 -6.73 5.11
C ALA A 48 -7.22 -6.91 6.53
N PRO A 49 -8.04 -7.41 7.49
CA PRO A 49 -7.52 -7.77 8.80
C PRO A 49 -6.29 -8.64 8.56
N GLY A 50 -5.15 -8.13 9.00
CA GLY A 50 -3.84 -8.61 8.58
C GLY A 50 -3.80 -10.13 8.70
N ALA A 51 -3.34 -10.79 7.64
CA ALA A 51 -3.03 -12.21 7.71
C ALA A 51 -2.19 -12.40 8.97
N VAL A 52 -2.68 -13.21 9.91
CA VAL A 52 -1.90 -13.58 11.09
C VAL A 52 -0.67 -14.29 10.55
N VAL A 53 0.45 -13.59 10.53
CA VAL A 53 1.75 -14.20 10.26
C VAL A 53 2.04 -15.02 11.51
N VAL A 54 1.58 -16.26 11.50
CA VAL A 54 2.05 -17.24 12.46
C VAL A 54 3.50 -17.51 12.07
N GLU A 55 4.43 -16.91 12.82
CA GLU A 55 5.84 -17.28 12.79
C GLU A 55 5.88 -18.81 12.90
N ARG A 56 6.24 -19.50 11.81
CA ARG A 56 6.32 -20.96 11.84
C ARG A 56 7.36 -21.32 12.90
N PRO A 57 7.05 -22.18 13.87
CA PRO A 57 8.05 -22.56 14.86
C PRO A 57 9.24 -23.17 14.13
N VAL A 58 10.40 -22.52 14.25
CA VAL A 58 11.67 -23.07 13.77
C VAL A 58 12.02 -24.21 14.70
N VAL A 59 11.72 -25.45 14.28
CA VAL A 59 12.12 -26.64 15.01
C VAL A 59 13.62 -26.84 14.80
N VAL A 60 14.43 -26.35 15.74
CA VAL A 60 15.85 -26.69 15.81
C VAL A 60 15.95 -28.11 16.36
N VAL A 61 15.92 -29.10 15.48
CA VAL A 61 16.25 -30.47 15.86
C VAL A 61 17.75 -30.48 16.17
N PRO A 62 18.18 -30.88 17.38
CA PRO A 62 19.59 -31.14 17.63
C PRO A 62 20.03 -32.11 16.54
N ARG A 63 21.12 -31.81 15.81
CA ARG A 63 21.68 -32.81 14.90
C ARG A 63 21.94 -34.03 15.74
N GLY A 64 21.06 -35.03 15.56
CA GLY A 64 21.12 -36.26 16.32
C GLY A 64 22.53 -36.77 16.18
N ARG A 65 23.06 -37.34 17.24
CA ARG A 65 24.36 -37.99 17.25
C ARG A 65 24.24 -39.24 16.37
N ILE A 66 24.28 -39.02 15.06
CA ILE A 66 24.05 -40.03 14.02
C ILE A 66 25.32 -40.87 13.99
N CYS A 67 25.20 -42.09 14.53
CA CYS A 67 26.20 -43.12 14.34
C CYS A 67 25.78 -44.03 13.18
N PRO A 68 26.74 -44.57 12.42
CA PRO A 68 26.46 -45.61 11.44
C PRO A 68 25.73 -46.81 12.07
N VAL A 69 25.02 -47.57 11.24
CA VAL A 69 24.37 -48.83 11.66
C VAL A 69 25.41 -49.75 12.31
N GLY A 70 25.09 -50.26 13.50
CA GLY A 70 26.02 -51.09 14.30
C GLY A 70 26.87 -50.33 15.31
N PHE A 71 26.70 -49.00 15.45
CA PHE A 71 27.43 -48.17 16.41
C PHE A 71 26.48 -47.36 17.31
N SER A 72 26.82 -47.23 18.59
CA SER A 72 26.13 -46.38 19.57
C SER A 72 26.99 -45.19 20.00
N TRP A 73 26.36 -44.04 20.26
CA TRP A 73 27.07 -42.89 20.79
C TRP A 73 27.39 -43.06 22.28
N ARG A 74 28.68 -43.15 22.62
CA ARG A 74 29.15 -43.22 24.01
C ARG A 74 30.42 -42.40 24.20
N TYR A 75 30.48 -41.60 25.28
CA TYR A 75 31.65 -40.78 25.63
C TYR A 75 32.10 -39.81 24.52
N GLY A 76 31.16 -39.19 23.81
CA GLY A 76 31.48 -38.20 22.78
C GLY A 76 31.89 -38.75 21.41
N ARG A 77 31.77 -40.07 21.19
CA ARG A 77 32.14 -40.74 19.93
C ARG A 77 31.23 -41.94 19.64
N CYS A 78 31.14 -42.33 18.38
CA CYS A 78 30.50 -43.58 17.99
C CYS A 78 31.40 -44.77 18.37
N ARG A 79 30.81 -45.79 19.00
CA ARG A 79 31.46 -47.05 19.39
C ARG A 79 30.63 -48.22 18.86
N PRO A 80 31.23 -49.34 18.42
CA PRO A 80 30.47 -50.51 17.99
C PRO A 80 29.58 -51.00 19.14
N LEU A 81 28.41 -51.54 18.77
CA LEU A 81 27.54 -52.26 19.71
C LEU A 81 28.25 -53.49 20.28
#